data_AF-A0AAW2CDD7-F1
#
_entry.id   AF-A0AAW2CDD7-F1
#
_cell.length_a   1.000
_cell.length_b   1.000
_cell.length_c   1.000
_cell.angle_alpha   90.00
_cell.angle_beta   90.00
_cell.angle_gamma   90.00
#
_symmetry.space_group_name_H-M   'P 1'
#
loop_
_entity.id
_entity.type
_entity.pdbx_description
1 polymer ?
#
loop_
_entity_poly.entity_id
_entity_poly.type
_entity_poly.pdbx_seq_one_letter_code
_entity_poly.pdbx_strand_id
1 'polypeptide(L)'
;MEAAAREHIEEIRRTKFSIGGDHNPLIEDLHQAVKNLSAELYAKDVHFLMELIQNAEDNDYLEGVDPSLEFVITSEDITNTGVPATLLIFNNEKGFSSKNIDSICSVGRSTKKGNRKHGYIGEK
;
A
#
# COMPACT_ATOMS: atom_id res chain seq x y z
N MET A 1 -19.77 11.29 -0.65
CA MET A 1 -18.68 10.38 -0.28
C MET A 1 -17.54 10.43 -1.28
N GLU A 2 -17.79 10.21 -2.58
CA GLU A 2 -16.74 10.27 -3.61
C GLU A 2 -16.01 11.62 -3.71
N ALA A 3 -16.74 12.75 -3.62
CA ALA A 3 -16.13 14.08 -3.65
C ALA A 3 -15.14 14.32 -2.48
N ALA A 4 -15.50 13.87 -1.27
CA ALA A 4 -14.63 14.00 -0.10
C ALA A 4 -13.38 13.09 -0.21
N ALA A 5 -13.54 11.89 -0.77
CA ALA A 5 -12.39 11.01 -1.05
C ALA A 5 -11.43 11.64 -2.07
N ARG A 6 -11.96 12.23 -3.15
CA ARG A 6 -11.15 12.95 -4.14
C ARG A 6 -10.43 14.16 -3.52
N GLU A 7 -11.11 14.94 -2.71
CA GLU A 7 -10.51 16.09 -2.02
C GLU A 7 -9.37 15.66 -1.10
N HIS A 8 -9.55 14.59 -0.32
CA HIS A 8 -8.50 14.04 0.54
C HIS A 8 -7.28 13.57 -0.26
N ILE A 9 -7.49 12.91 -1.41
CA ILE A 9 -6.40 12.50 -2.30
C ILE A 9 -5.66 13.72 -2.88
N GLU A 10 -6.36 14.76 -3.31
CA GLU A 10 -5.73 15.99 -3.81
C GLU A 10 -4.96 16.73 -2.71
N GLU A 11 -5.45 16.71 -1.48
CA GLU A 11 -4.72 17.24 -0.33
C GLU A 11 -3.40 16.49 -0.12
N ILE A 12 -3.42 15.15 -0.11
CA ILE A 12 -2.20 14.33 0.02
C ILE A 12 -1.23 14.62 -1.13
N ARG A 13 -1.72 14.65 -2.38
CA ARG A 13 -0.90 14.90 -3.58
C ARG A 13 -0.16 16.22 -3.47
N ARG A 14 -0.87 17.29 -3.10
CA ARG A 14 -0.29 18.64 -3.00
C ARG A 14 0.62 18.79 -1.78
N THR A 15 0.20 18.34 -0.60
CA THR A 15 0.89 18.64 0.66
C THR A 15 2.05 17.68 0.95
N LYS A 16 1.90 16.40 0.61
CA LYS A 16 2.86 15.35 0.96
C LYS A 16 3.84 15.04 -0.15
N PHE A 17 3.37 15.12 -1.40
CA PHE A 17 4.14 14.76 -2.58
C PHE A 17 4.49 15.96 -3.47
N SER A 18 4.03 17.17 -3.12
CA SER A 18 4.24 18.39 -3.93
C SER A 18 3.76 18.26 -5.38
N ILE A 19 2.81 17.37 -5.66
CA ILE A 19 2.27 17.18 -7.00
C ILE A 19 1.26 18.30 -7.28
N GLY A 20 1.52 19.10 -8.32
CA GLY A 20 0.69 20.26 -8.68
C GLY A 20 0.89 21.48 -7.78
N GLY A 21 1.88 21.45 -6.88
CA GLY A 21 2.31 22.59 -6.05
C GLY A 21 3.73 23.05 -6.40
N ASP A 22 4.29 23.90 -5.54
CA ASP A 22 5.68 24.36 -5.66
C ASP A 22 6.67 23.21 -5.47
N HIS A 23 7.79 23.28 -6.20
CA HIS A 23 8.84 22.29 -6.14
C HIS A 23 9.47 22.25 -4.72
N ASN A 24 9.50 21.06 -4.12
CA ASN A 24 10.19 20.80 -2.87
C ASN A 24 11.41 19.90 -3.13
N PRO A 25 12.65 20.42 -3.01
CA PRO A 25 13.85 19.64 -3.33
C PRO A 25 14.02 18.40 -2.44
N LEU A 26 13.46 18.39 -1.22
CA LEU A 26 13.55 17.25 -0.31
C LEU A 26 12.74 16.03 -0.77
N ILE A 27 11.78 16.22 -1.68
CA ILE A 27 10.97 15.11 -2.23
C ILE A 27 11.82 14.21 -3.12
N GLU A 28 12.79 14.76 -3.86
CA GLU A 28 13.70 13.98 -4.69
C GLU A 28 14.60 13.09 -3.83
N ASP A 29 15.17 13.65 -2.77
CA ASP A 29 15.96 12.90 -1.79
C ASP A 29 15.12 11.80 -1.12
N LEU A 30 13.86 12.09 -0.76
CA LEU A 30 12.94 11.10 -0.20
C LEU A 30 12.63 9.97 -1.19
N HIS A 31 12.35 10.29 -2.45
CA HIS A 31 12.12 9.29 -3.49
C HIS A 31 13.34 8.39 -3.68
N GLN A 32 14.54 8.98 -3.67
CA GLN A 32 15.78 8.22 -3.79
C GLN A 32 16.03 7.34 -2.55
N ALA A 33 15.76 7.85 -1.35
CA ALA A 33 15.87 7.08 -0.10
C ALA A 33 14.89 5.90 -0.08
N VAL A 34 13.63 6.10 -0.48
CA VAL A 34 12.63 5.03 -0.57
C VAL A 34 13.05 3.99 -1.61
N LYS A 35 13.57 4.42 -2.77
CA LYS A 35 14.07 3.51 -3.81
C LYS A 35 15.21 2.65 -3.29
N ASN A 36 16.21 3.25 -2.64
CA ASN A 36 17.36 2.52 -2.09
C ASN A 36 16.92 1.55 -0.99
N LEU A 37 16.07 2.01 -0.06
CA LEU A 37 15.52 1.18 1.01
C LEU A 37 14.76 -0.02 0.44
N SER A 38 13.93 0.20 -0.58
CA SER A 38 13.20 -0.89 -1.21
C SER A 38 14.16 -1.94 -1.80
N ALA A 39 15.18 -1.52 -2.55
CA ALA A 39 16.16 -2.43 -3.15
C ALA A 39 16.96 -3.24 -2.11
N GLU A 40 17.27 -2.66 -0.95
CA GLU A 40 17.97 -3.35 0.14
C GLU A 40 17.07 -4.33 0.92
N LEU A 41 15.77 -4.04 1.02
CA LEU A 41 14.79 -4.89 1.73
C LEU A 41 14.29 -6.07 0.90
N TYR A 42 14.39 -6.04 -0.43
CA TYR A 42 14.00 -7.15 -1.33
C TYR A 42 14.99 -8.33 -1.31
N ALA A 43 15.49 -8.73 -0.13
CA ALA A 43 16.46 -9.80 -0.01
C ALA A 43 15.88 -11.21 -0.24
N LYS A 44 14.55 -11.41 -0.16
CA LYS A 44 13.89 -12.68 -0.55
C LYS A 44 12.47 -12.46 -1.09
N ASP A 45 12.25 -12.90 -2.33
CA ASP A 45 11.02 -12.76 -3.12
C ASP A 45 9.75 -13.39 -2.52
N VAL A 46 9.85 -14.24 -1.48
CA VAL A 46 8.67 -14.90 -0.89
C VAL A 46 8.01 -14.03 0.19
N HIS A 47 8.73 -13.07 0.77
CA HIS A 47 8.18 -12.25 1.85
C HIS A 47 7.06 -11.33 1.38
N PHE A 48 7.08 -10.82 0.14
CA PHE A 48 6.03 -9.90 -0.31
C PHE A 48 4.64 -10.55 -0.32
N LEU A 49 4.53 -11.84 -0.67
CA LEU A 49 3.25 -12.56 -0.62
C LEU A 49 2.73 -12.66 0.81
N MET A 50 3.62 -12.93 1.77
CA MET A 50 3.25 -13.00 3.18
C MET A 50 2.80 -11.63 3.71
N GLU A 51 3.47 -10.54 3.32
CA GLU A 51 3.05 -9.18 3.69
C GLU A 51 1.66 -8.84 3.13
N LEU A 52 1.35 -9.28 1.91
CA LEU A 52 0.01 -9.09 1.32
C LEU A 52 -1.07 -9.90 2.05
N ILE A 53 -0.76 -11.13 2.44
CA ILE A 53 -1.66 -11.96 3.25
C ILE A 53 -1.90 -11.31 4.62
N GLN A 54 -0.86 -10.81 5.27
CA GLN A 54 -0.99 -10.10 6.55
C GLN A 54 -1.80 -8.81 6.41
N ASN A 55 -1.67 -8.08 5.30
CA ASN A 55 -2.53 -6.94 5.03
C ASN A 55 -3.99 -7.38 4.92
N ALA A 56 -4.29 -8.47 4.22
CA ALA A 56 -5.64 -9.03 4.15
C ALA A 56 -6.15 -9.54 5.51
N GLU A 57 -5.28 -10.07 6.36
CA GLU A 57 -5.65 -10.47 7.73
C GLU A 57 -6.00 -9.26 8.62
N ASP A 58 -5.29 -8.14 8.45
CA ASP A 58 -5.48 -6.90 9.21
C ASP A 58 -6.64 -6.01 8.69
N ASN A 59 -7.35 -6.45 7.66
CA ASN A 59 -8.48 -5.73 7.05
C ASN A 59 -9.74 -5.72 7.94
N ASP A 60 -10.60 -4.74 7.68
CA ASP A 60 -11.93 -4.66 8.31
C ASP A 60 -13.02 -5.23 7.39
N TYR A 61 -13.57 -6.38 7.75
CA TYR A 61 -14.65 -7.05 7.01
C TYR A 61 -16.03 -6.72 7.58
N LEU A 62 -17.07 -6.87 6.76
CA LEU A 62 -18.46 -6.73 7.22
C LEU A 62 -18.85 -7.89 8.14
N GLU A 63 -19.73 -7.62 9.11
CA GLU A 63 -20.22 -8.63 10.04
C GLU A 63 -20.97 -9.76 9.29
N GLY A 64 -20.66 -11.01 9.63
CA GLY A 64 -21.27 -12.19 9.01
C GLY A 64 -20.77 -12.50 7.60
N VAL A 65 -19.73 -11.82 7.12
CA VAL A 65 -19.05 -12.13 5.85
C VAL A 65 -17.74 -12.85 6.15
N ASP A 66 -17.51 -13.97 5.46
CA ASP A 66 -16.23 -14.68 5.54
C ASP A 66 -15.16 -13.92 4.75
N PRO A 67 -14.00 -13.58 5.35
CA PRO A 67 -12.89 -12.96 4.64
C PRO A 67 -12.40 -13.83 3.48
N SER A 68 -12.12 -13.21 2.34
CA SER A 68 -11.55 -13.86 1.16
C SER A 68 -10.33 -13.11 0.63
N LEU A 69 -9.37 -13.87 0.10
CA LEU A 69 -8.19 -13.37 -0.59
C LEU A 69 -7.94 -14.23 -1.82
N GLU A 70 -7.82 -13.60 -2.99
CA GLU A 70 -7.60 -14.27 -4.26
C GLU A 70 -6.41 -13.64 -5.00
N PHE A 71 -5.58 -14.50 -5.59
CA PHE A 71 -4.45 -14.10 -6.43
C PHE A 71 -4.70 -14.58 -7.86
N VAL A 72 -4.71 -13.66 -8.81
CA VAL A 72 -4.95 -13.94 -10.23
C VAL A 72 -3.78 -13.39 -11.04
N ILE A 73 -3.19 -14.21 -11.91
CA ILE A 73 -2.16 -13.76 -12.86
C ILE A 73 -2.80 -13.71 -14.25
N THR A 74 -2.70 -12.56 -14.90
CA THR A 74 -3.17 -12.36 -16.28
C THR A 74 -2.03 -11.87 -17.16
N SER A 75 -2.07 -12.20 -18.45
CA SER A 75 -1.18 -11.62 -19.47
C SER A 75 -1.65 -10.25 -19.98
N GLU A 76 -2.82 -9.79 -19.53
CA GLU A 76 -3.33 -8.46 -19.86
C GLU A 76 -2.61 -7.39 -19.03
N ASP A 77 -2.14 -6.34 -19.71
CA ASP A 77 -1.58 -5.16 -19.05
C ASP A 77 -2.69 -4.16 -18.72
N ILE A 78 -3.42 -4.47 -17.65
CA ILE A 78 -4.48 -3.61 -17.12
C ILE A 78 -3.95 -2.28 -16.54
N THR A 79 -2.64 -2.20 -16.26
CA THR A 79 -2.00 -1.01 -15.70
C THR A 79 -1.53 -0.04 -16.79
N ASN A 80 -1.48 -0.51 -18.04
CA ASN A 80 -0.95 0.20 -19.20
C ASN A 80 0.50 0.67 -18.97
N THR A 81 1.33 -0.19 -18.36
CA THR A 81 2.74 0.10 -18.02
C THR A 81 3.75 -0.63 -18.91
N GLY A 82 3.28 -1.38 -19.92
CA GLY A 82 4.09 -2.17 -20.85
C GLY A 82 4.57 -3.51 -20.29
N VAL A 83 3.87 -4.06 -19.29
CA VAL A 83 4.29 -5.30 -18.61
C VAL A 83 3.76 -6.56 -19.30
N PRO A 84 4.52 -7.69 -19.27
CA PRO A 84 4.12 -8.93 -19.94
C PRO A 84 3.06 -9.73 -19.17
N ALA A 85 2.89 -9.46 -17.87
CA ALA A 85 1.89 -10.06 -17.02
C ALA A 85 1.58 -9.13 -15.84
N THR A 86 0.35 -9.25 -15.32
CA THR A 86 -0.12 -8.52 -14.14
C THR A 86 -0.58 -9.51 -13.07
N LEU A 87 -0.09 -9.32 -11.84
CA LEU A 87 -0.64 -9.97 -10.66
C LEU A 87 -1.75 -9.10 -10.07
N LEU A 88 -2.96 -9.64 -10.05
CA LEU A 88 -4.15 -9.10 -9.42
C LEU A 88 -4.35 -9.74 -8.05
N ILE A 89 -4.69 -8.94 -7.06
CA ILE A 89 -4.95 -9.39 -5.69
C ILE A 89 -6.31 -8.82 -5.28
N PHE A 90 -7.24 -9.70 -4.94
CA PHE A 90 -8.58 -9.33 -4.53
C PHE A 90 -8.82 -9.76 -3.10
N ASN A 91 -9.45 -8.88 -2.31
CA ASN A 91 -10.04 -9.24 -1.04
C ASN A 91 -11.42 -8.60 -0.93
N ASN A 92 -12.25 -9.07 0.00
CA ASN A 92 -13.60 -8.56 0.22
C ASN A 92 -13.69 -7.58 1.41
N GLU A 93 -12.63 -6.79 1.63
CA GLU A 93 -12.63 -5.75 2.67
C GLU A 93 -13.77 -4.73 2.45
N LYS A 94 -14.25 -4.12 3.53
CA LYS A 94 -15.24 -3.03 3.48
C LYS A 94 -14.79 -1.80 2.67
N GLY A 95 -13.49 -1.67 2.43
CA GLY A 95 -12.84 -0.57 1.72
C GLY A 95 -12.08 0.37 2.66
N PHE A 96 -11.24 1.22 2.08
CA PHE A 96 -10.37 2.11 2.85
C PHE A 96 -11.08 3.35 3.38
N SER A 97 -10.81 3.65 4.65
CA SER A 97 -11.05 4.97 5.24
C SER A 97 -9.94 5.95 4.87
N SER A 98 -10.16 7.26 5.04
CA SER A 98 -9.11 8.28 4.91
C SER A 98 -7.87 7.95 5.74
N LYS A 99 -8.04 7.43 6.96
CA LYS A 99 -6.92 7.03 7.81
C LYS A 99 -6.10 5.87 7.20
N ASN A 100 -6.73 4.93 6.51
CA ASN A 100 -6.02 3.86 5.80
C ASN A 100 -5.16 4.47 4.68
N ILE A 101 -5.72 5.39 3.89
CA ILE A 101 -5.00 6.09 2.82
C ILE A 101 -3.80 6.89 3.37
N ASP A 102 -4.01 7.66 4.45
CA ASP A 102 -2.93 8.41 5.10
C ASP A 102 -1.79 7.50 5.56
N SER A 103 -2.14 6.31 6.07
CA SER A 103 -1.20 5.30 6.54
C SER A 103 -0.41 4.69 5.38
N ILE A 104 -1.06 4.31 4.28
CA ILE A 104 -0.40 3.74 3.08
C ILE A 104 0.54 4.78 2.44
N CYS A 105 0.15 6.05 2.42
CA CYS A 105 1.00 7.11 1.88
C CYS A 105 2.15 7.51 2.82
N SER A 106 2.31 6.91 4.00
CA SER A 106 3.32 7.31 5.00
C SER A 106 4.53 6.39 5.02
N VAL A 107 5.73 6.97 5.01
CA VAL A 107 7.00 6.23 5.18
C VAL A 107 7.41 6.27 6.66
N GLY A 108 7.84 5.13 7.21
CA GLY A 108 8.42 5.04 8.57
C GLY A 108 7.44 5.20 9.74
N ARG A 109 6.14 5.40 9.47
CA ARG A 109 5.08 5.57 10.48
C ARG A 109 4.12 4.37 10.51
N SER A 110 4.66 3.18 10.79
CA SER A 110 3.82 1.97 10.93
C SER A 110 2.93 2.08 12.17
N THR A 111 1.62 2.06 11.95
CA THR A 111 0.58 2.03 12.99
C THR A 111 0.54 0.68 13.74
N LYS A 112 1.22 -0.35 13.22
CA LYS A 112 1.28 -1.71 13.79
C LYS A 112 2.41 -1.88 14.83
N LYS A 113 3.21 -0.84 15.07
CA LYS A 113 4.33 -0.84 16.04
C LYS A 113 3.79 -0.89 17.48
N GLY A 114 3.53 -2.10 17.98
CA GLY A 114 3.02 -2.38 19.34
C GLY A 114 1.80 -3.28 19.40
N ASN A 115 1.11 -3.53 18.27
CA ASN A 115 -0.11 -4.35 18.18
C ASN A 115 0.12 -5.68 17.45
N ARG A 116 1.33 -6.25 17.54
CA ARG A 116 1.64 -7.57 16.98
C ARG A 116 0.89 -8.64 17.77
N LYS A 117 -0.36 -8.92 17.40
CA LYS A 117 -1.17 -9.96 18.07
C LYS A 117 -0.64 -11.36 17.79
N HIS A 118 0.04 -11.61 16.66
CA HIS A 118 0.65 -12.90 16.36
C HIS A 118 2.00 -12.69 15.66
N GLY A 119 3.05 -13.31 16.20
CA GLY A 119 4.45 -13.08 15.83
C GLY A 119 4.88 -13.74 14.53
N TYR A 120 4.28 -13.35 13.40
CA TYR A 120 4.86 -13.66 12.09
C TYR A 120 5.58 -12.45 11.51
N ILE A 121 6.73 -12.76 10.92
CA ILE A 121 7.94 -11.96 10.95
C ILE A 121 8.07 -11.16 9.64
N GLY A 122 8.11 -9.84 9.75
CA GLY A 122 8.93 -8.98 8.91
C GLY A 122 10.27 -8.81 9.63
N GLU A 123 11.25 -9.67 9.32
CA GLU A 123 12.63 -9.36 9.68
C GLU A 123 13.02 -8.13 8.87
N LYS A 124 13.69 -7.22 9.56
CA LYS A 124 14.29 -6.04 8.95
C LYS A 124 15.32 -6.42 7.91
#